data_AF-A0A256FPL6-F1
#
_entry.id   AF-A0A256FPL6-F1
#
_cell.length_a   1.000
_cell.length_b   1.000
_cell.length_c   1.000
_cell.angle_alpha   90.00
_cell.angle_beta   90.00
_cell.angle_gamma   90.00
#
_symmetry.space_group_name_H-M   'P 1'
#
loop_
_entity.id
_entity.type
_entity.pdbx_description
1 polymer ?
#
loop_
_entity_poly.entity_id
_entity_poly.type
_entity_poly.pdbx_seq_one_letter_code
_entity_poly.pdbx_strand_id
1 'polypeptide(L)'
;MITYDKASLDDAIFIACRADIRTPRIGMPNDGAFRDLIEGSGNYDRAALEAEIILAVQWLQSDHPDLGAIVFECTNMPPFRPAVAKACGLPIFDVLSLGHWLFSSTSSRAFAGMSERVN
;
A
#
# COMPACT_ATOMS: atom_id res chain seq x y z
N MET A 1 6.95 -2.83 -2.91
CA MET A 1 5.50 -3.07 -2.98
C MET A 1 5.16 -4.36 -2.26
N ILE A 2 4.07 -4.35 -1.51
CA ILE A 2 3.53 -5.53 -0.83
C ILE A 2 2.28 -5.97 -1.59
N THR A 3 2.19 -7.25 -1.92
CA THR A 3 1.06 -7.84 -2.65
C THR A 3 0.54 -9.11 -1.96
N TYR A 4 -0.67 -9.53 -2.31
CA TYR A 4 -1.24 -10.81 -1.90
C TYR A 4 -0.38 -11.99 -2.39
N ASP A 5 -0.05 -11.99 -3.68
CA ASP A 5 0.70 -13.05 -4.33
C ASP A 5 1.72 -12.46 -5.30
N LYS A 6 3.00 -12.71 -5.02
CA LYS A 6 4.10 -12.23 -5.87
C LYS A 6 4.05 -12.85 -7.27
N ALA A 7 3.58 -14.09 -7.42
CA ALA A 7 3.55 -14.78 -8.71
C ALA A 7 2.50 -14.19 -9.65
N SER A 8 1.38 -13.70 -9.11
CA SER A 8 0.32 -13.03 -9.87
C SER A 8 0.69 -11.63 -10.35
N LEU A 9 1.81 -11.06 -9.89
CA LEU A 9 2.21 -9.68 -10.15
C LEU A 9 3.53 -9.61 -10.93
N ASP A 10 3.49 -10.19 -12.14
CA ASP A 10 4.63 -10.37 -13.04
C ASP A 10 5.04 -9.08 -13.77
N ASP A 11 6.13 -9.18 -14.54
CA ASP A 11 6.69 -8.04 -15.29
C ASP A 11 5.73 -7.48 -16.34
N ALA A 12 4.80 -8.29 -16.87
CA ALA A 12 3.85 -7.83 -17.88
C ALA A 12 2.90 -6.78 -17.29
N ILE A 13 2.47 -6.94 -16.03
CA ILE A 13 1.64 -5.95 -15.34
C ILE A 13 2.40 -4.63 -15.14
N PHE A 14 3.66 -4.68 -14.72
CA PHE A 14 4.48 -3.47 -14.56
C PHE A 14 4.69 -2.73 -15.88
N ILE A 15 4.97 -3.48 -16.96
CA ILE A 15 5.09 -2.91 -18.31
C ILE A 15 3.79 -2.24 -18.74
N ALA A 16 2.64 -2.90 -18.51
CA ALA A 16 1.32 -2.36 -18.85
C ALA A 16 1.03 -1.05 -18.09
N CYS A 17 1.47 -0.95 -16.84
CA CYS A 17 1.34 0.25 -16.01
C CYS A 17 2.43 1.30 -16.25
N ARG A 18 3.41 1.03 -17.14
CA ARG A 18 4.62 1.85 -17.32
C ARG A 18 5.39 2.08 -16.02
N ALA A 19 5.40 1.07 -15.15
CA ALA A 19 6.19 1.03 -13.93
C ALA A 19 7.53 0.32 -14.17
N ASP A 20 8.53 0.62 -13.33
CA ASP A 20 9.83 -0.06 -13.41
C ASP A 20 9.69 -1.52 -12.97
N ILE A 21 10.03 -2.47 -13.84
CA ILE A 21 10.00 -3.92 -13.56
C ILE A 21 10.94 -4.31 -12.41
N ARG A 22 11.93 -3.47 -12.10
CA ARG A 22 12.88 -3.67 -10.99
C ARG A 22 12.30 -3.26 -9.64
N THR A 23 11.08 -2.72 -9.61
CA THR A 23 10.42 -2.32 -8.36
C THR A 23 10.40 -3.50 -7.38
N PRO A 24 11.00 -3.37 -6.19
CA PRO A 24 11.00 -4.42 -5.18
C PRO A 24 9.59 -4.90 -4.83
N ARG A 25 9.39 -6.22 -4.81
CA ARG A 25 8.09 -6.85 -4.54
C ARG A 25 8.21 -8.08 -3.66
N ILE A 26 7.30 -8.16 -2.69
CA ILE A 26 7.12 -9.30 -1.79
C ILE A 26 5.63 -9.64 -1.70
N GLY A 27 5.34 -10.93 -1.74
CA GLY A 27 3.98 -11.48 -1.57
C GLY A 27 3.77 -11.93 -0.13
N MET A 28 2.53 -12.08 0.29
CA MET A 28 2.22 -12.69 1.59
C MET A 28 2.59 -14.19 1.58
N PRO A 29 3.01 -14.75 2.73
CA PRO A 29 3.37 -16.17 2.83
C PRO A 29 2.19 -17.08 2.44
N ASN A 30 2.45 -18.17 1.72
CA ASN A 30 1.41 -19.09 1.24
C ASN A 30 0.57 -19.69 2.37
N ASP A 31 1.19 -19.90 3.53
CA ASP A 31 0.64 -20.42 4.78
C ASP A 31 0.45 -19.32 5.84
N GLY A 32 0.32 -18.07 5.39
CA GLY A 32 0.14 -16.90 6.24
C GLY A 32 -1.32 -16.59 6.57
N ALA A 33 -1.53 -15.92 7.70
CA ALA A 33 -2.85 -15.51 8.18
C ALA A 33 -3.58 -14.60 7.17
N PHE A 34 -2.83 -13.80 6.39
CA PHE A 34 -3.43 -12.94 5.38
C PHE A 34 -4.00 -13.75 4.22
N ARG A 35 -3.30 -14.79 3.76
CA ARG A 35 -3.84 -15.64 2.69
C ARG A 35 -5.03 -16.46 3.17
N ASP A 36 -4.94 -17.02 4.37
CA ASP A 36 -6.05 -17.75 4.98
C ASP A 36 -7.33 -16.91 5.09
N LEU A 37 -7.20 -15.64 5.49
CA LEU A 37 -8.33 -14.71 5.54
C LEU A 37 -8.95 -14.49 4.16
N ILE A 38 -8.12 -14.24 3.13
CA ILE A 38 -8.60 -13.92 1.78
C ILE A 38 -9.20 -15.14 1.07
N GLU A 39 -8.64 -16.33 1.29
CA GLU A 39 -9.13 -17.59 0.73
C GLU A 39 -10.34 -18.15 1.51
N GLY A 40 -10.66 -17.57 2.67
CA GLY A 40 -11.81 -17.94 3.50
C GLY A 40 -11.60 -19.18 4.37
N SER A 41 -10.35 -19.68 4.48
CA SER A 41 -9.95 -20.74 5.41
C SER A 41 -9.69 -20.21 6.82
N GLY A 42 -9.42 -18.91 6.98
CA GLY A 42 -9.05 -18.27 8.24
C GLY A 42 -10.09 -17.32 8.82
N ASN A 43 -9.91 -17.00 10.10
CA ASN A 43 -10.67 -15.95 10.78
C ASN A 43 -9.94 -14.61 10.71
N TYR A 44 -10.70 -13.52 10.84
CA TYR A 44 -10.11 -12.19 10.98
C TYR A 44 -9.42 -12.04 12.35
N ASP A 45 -8.10 -12.24 12.37
CA ASP A 45 -7.22 -11.89 13.48
C ASP A 45 -6.39 -10.65 13.11
N ARG A 46 -6.85 -9.49 13.56
CA ARG A 46 -6.18 -8.22 13.25
C ARG A 46 -4.71 -8.21 13.65
N ALA A 47 -4.35 -8.79 14.79
CA ALA A 47 -2.99 -8.73 15.30
C ALA A 47 -2.05 -9.63 14.48
N ALA A 48 -2.50 -10.83 14.11
CA ALA A 48 -1.75 -11.73 13.24
C ALA A 48 -1.53 -11.12 11.85
N LEU A 49 -2.60 -10.58 11.24
CA LEU A 49 -2.54 -9.94 9.92
C LEU A 49 -1.60 -8.73 9.92
N GLU A 50 -1.69 -7.88 10.95
CA GLU A 50 -0.84 -6.71 11.09
C GLU A 50 0.63 -7.10 11.26
N ALA A 51 0.93 -8.07 12.12
CA ALA A 51 2.28 -8.56 12.34
C ALA A 51 2.89 -9.17 11.06
N GLU A 52 2.11 -9.94 10.31
CA GLU A 52 2.53 -10.55 9.05
C GLU A 52 2.88 -9.50 7.98
N ILE A 53 2.02 -8.48 7.80
CA ILE A 53 2.29 -7.39 6.85
C ILE A 53 3.52 -6.58 7.28
N ILE A 54 3.67 -6.28 8.58
CA ILE A 54 4.84 -5.57 9.12
C ILE A 54 6.12 -6.37 8.82
N LEU A 55 6.11 -7.68 9.06
CA LEU A 55 7.28 -8.53 8.82
C LEU A 55 7.69 -8.51 7.34
N ALA A 56 6.72 -8.62 6.43
CA ALA A 56 6.98 -8.54 5.00
C ALA A 56 7.58 -7.19 4.58
N VAL A 57 7.11 -6.09 5.17
CA VAL A 57 7.67 -4.75 4.94
C VAL A 57 9.10 -4.66 5.47
N GLN A 58 9.37 -5.15 6.67
CA GLN A 58 10.71 -5.13 7.27
C GLN A 58 11.70 -5.97 6.46
N TRP A 59 11.26 -7.12 5.94
CA TRP A 59 12.07 -7.93 5.03
C TRP A 59 12.40 -7.17 3.75
N LEU A 60 11.41 -6.52 3.14
CA LEU A 60 11.62 -5.72 1.94
C LEU A 60 12.58 -4.55 2.18
N GLN A 61 12.48 -3.88 3.34
CA GLN A 61 13.41 -2.81 3.74
C GLN A 61 14.83 -3.32 3.98
N SER A 62 14.97 -4.50 4.59
CA SER A 62 16.26 -5.12 4.84
C SER A 62 16.97 -5.53 3.54
N ASP A 63 16.22 -6.02 2.56
CA ASP A 63 16.74 -6.43 1.25
C ASP A 63 17.02 -5.22 0.33
N HIS A 64 16.30 -4.11 0.54
CA HIS A 64 16.43 -2.87 -0.22
C HIS A 64 16.58 -1.65 0.70
N PRO A 65 17.81 -1.36 1.20
CA PRO A 65 18.06 -0.26 2.14
C PRO A 65 17.75 1.15 1.60
N ASP A 66 17.62 1.30 0.28
CA ASP A 66 17.26 2.53 -0.42
C ASP A 66 15.74 2.70 -0.63
N LEU A 67 14.91 1.81 -0.07
CA LEU A 67 13.46 1.86 -0.19
C LEU A 67 12.89 3.17 0.40
N GLY A 68 12.36 4.03 -0.46
CA GLY A 68 11.81 5.33 -0.06
C GLY A 68 10.30 5.36 0.22
N ALA A 69 9.56 4.34 -0.22
CA ALA A 69 8.11 4.27 -0.08
C ALA A 69 7.59 2.83 -0.25
N ILE A 70 6.37 2.59 0.23
CA ILE A 70 5.67 1.31 0.07
C ILE A 70 4.35 1.53 -0.66
N VAL A 71 4.03 0.62 -1.57
CA VAL A 71 2.69 0.48 -2.13
C VAL A 71 2.06 -0.78 -1.57
N PHE A 72 0.87 -0.66 -1.00
CA PHE A 72 -0.03 -1.79 -0.75
C PHE A 72 -0.87 -2.02 -2.00
N GLU A 73 -0.59 -3.12 -2.69
CA GLU A 73 -1.33 -3.47 -3.89
C GLU A 73 -2.70 -4.07 -3.54
N CYS A 74 -2.77 -4.98 -2.57
CA CYS A 74 -4.03 -5.61 -2.18
C CYS A 74 -4.97 -4.61 -1.48
N THR A 75 -6.21 -4.53 -1.94
CA THR A 75 -7.25 -3.64 -1.41
C THR A 75 -7.70 -3.95 0.02
N ASN A 76 -7.29 -5.10 0.57
CA ASN A 76 -7.55 -5.50 1.96
C ASN A 76 -6.47 -5.05 2.96
N MET A 77 -5.34 -4.50 2.47
CA MET A 77 -4.26 -3.98 3.32
C MET A 77 -4.45 -2.56 3.91
N PRO A 78 -5.28 -1.65 3.36
CA PRO A 78 -5.45 -0.29 3.90
C PRO A 78 -5.76 -0.20 5.41
N PRO A 79 -6.56 -1.09 6.03
CA PRO A 79 -6.83 -1.06 7.47
C PRO A 79 -5.58 -1.17 8.36
N PHE A 80 -4.46 -1.69 7.83
CA PHE A 80 -3.21 -1.89 8.55
C PHE A 80 -2.19 -0.78 8.29
N ARG A 81 -2.46 0.13 7.33
CA ARG A 81 -1.55 1.21 6.94
C ARG A 81 -1.00 2.03 8.11
N PRO A 82 -1.79 2.47 9.11
CA PRO A 82 -1.25 3.28 10.20
C PRO A 82 -0.19 2.55 11.04
N ALA A 83 -0.42 1.27 11.35
CA ALA A 83 0.52 0.47 12.14
C ALA A 83 1.79 0.16 11.35
N VAL A 84 1.64 -0.21 10.07
CA VAL A 84 2.78 -0.53 9.20
C VAL A 84 3.64 0.72 8.96
N ALA A 85 3.02 1.88 8.69
CA ALA A 85 3.75 3.14 8.49
C ALA A 85 4.53 3.54 9.75
N LYS A 86 3.94 3.33 10.94
CA LYS A 86 4.63 3.54 12.22
C LYS A 86 5.82 2.59 12.39
N ALA A 87 5.67 1.33 11.99
CA ALA A 87 6.71 0.31 12.15
C ALA A 87 7.89 0.50 11.19
N CYS A 88 7.64 0.93 9.95
CA CYS A 88 8.67 1.03 8.92
C CYS A 88 9.22 2.45 8.72
N GLY A 89 8.51 3.48 9.18
CA GLY A 89 8.90 4.88 9.03
C GLY A 89 8.83 5.42 7.59
N LEU A 90 8.22 4.68 6.66
CA LEU A 90 8.08 5.07 5.26
C LEU A 90 6.66 5.50 4.91
N PRO A 91 6.49 6.37 3.89
CA PRO A 91 5.18 6.64 3.32
C PRO A 91 4.61 5.36 2.70
N ILE A 92 3.33 5.13 2.94
CA ILE A 92 2.57 4.01 2.38
C ILE A 92 1.43 4.55 1.52
N PHE A 93 1.39 4.11 0.28
CA PHE A 93 0.34 4.40 -0.70
C PHE A 93 -0.52 3.16 -0.94
N ASP A 94 -1.81 3.37 -1.12
CA ASP A 94 -2.81 2.33 -1.34
C ASP A 94 -3.98 2.85 -2.20
N VAL A 95 -4.99 2.01 -2.41
CA VAL A 95 -6.19 2.38 -3.19
C VAL A 95 -6.92 3.60 -2.62
N LEU A 96 -6.90 3.82 -1.30
CA LEU A 96 -7.53 4.99 -0.67
C LEU A 96 -6.72 6.25 -0.94
N SER A 97 -5.39 6.15 -0.92
CA SER A 97 -4.47 7.24 -1.29
C SER A 97 -4.72 7.70 -2.73
N LEU A 98 -4.83 6.73 -3.65
CA LEU A 98 -5.18 7.01 -5.04
C LEU A 98 -6.57 7.63 -5.18
N GLY A 99 -7.57 7.09 -4.46
CA GLY A 99 -8.93 7.62 -4.45
C GLY A 99 -9.00 9.07 -3.98
N HIS A 100 -8.26 9.41 -2.92
CA HIS A 100 -8.16 10.80 -2.44
C HIS A 100 -7.48 11.72 -3.46
N TRP A 101 -6.44 11.27 -4.15
CA TRP A 101 -5.80 12.03 -5.23
C TRP A 101 -6.76 12.29 -6.39
N LEU A 102 -7.45 11.26 -6.86
CA LEU A 102 -8.45 11.38 -7.92
C LEU A 102 -9.54 12.36 -7.51
N PHE A 103 -10.17 12.15 -6.35
CA PHE A 103 -11.22 13.01 -5.83
C PHE A 103 -10.75 14.47 -5.75
N SER A 104 -9.58 14.72 -5.16
CA SER A 104 -9.03 16.08 -5.03
C SER A 104 -8.72 16.75 -6.36
N SER A 105 -8.38 15.97 -7.40
CA SER A 105 -8.10 16.51 -8.74
C SER A 105 -9.36 16.88 -9.52
N THR A 106 -10.48 16.21 -9.26
CA THR A 106 -11.74 16.42 -10.01
C THR A 106 -12.75 17.28 -9.26
N SER A 107 -12.67 17.31 -7.93
CA SER A 107 -13.55 18.13 -7.10
C SER A 107 -13.00 19.55 -7.06
N SER A 108 -13.62 20.44 -7.84
CA SER A 108 -13.34 21.87 -7.77
C SER A 108 -13.49 22.35 -6.32
N ARG A 109 -12.38 22.80 -5.74
CA ARG A 109 -12.42 23.57 -4.49
C ARG A 109 -12.44 25.03 -4.89
N ALA A 110 -13.48 25.75 -4.49
CA ALA A 110 -13.43 27.20 -4.54
C ALA A 110 -12.15 27.64 -3.82
N PHE A 111 -11.30 28.41 -4.50
CA PHE A 111 -10.11 28.98 -3.88
C PHE A 111 -10.59 29.94 -2.79
N ALA A 112 -10.45 29.56 -1.52
CA ALA A 112 -10.87 30.36 -0.38
C ALA A 112 -9.86 31.49 -0.09
N GLY A 113 -9.54 32.30 -1.11
CA GLY A 113 -8.45 33.27 -1.03
C GLY A 113 -8.53 34.40 -2.04
N MET A 114 -9.56 35.25 -1.96
CA MET A 114 -9.40 36.72 -1.96
C MET A 114 -10.79 37.36 -1.76
N SER A 115 -11.27 37.43 -0.52
CA SER A 115 -12.36 38.34 -0.17
C SER A 115 -11.81 39.35 0.83
N GLU A 116 -11.99 40.63 0.49
CA GLU A 116 -11.88 41.82 1.35
C GLU A 116 -10.47 42.28 1.78
N ARG A 117 -9.75 42.89 0.83
CA ARG A 117 -9.03 44.15 1.10
C ARG A 117 -9.01 45.04 -0.16
N VAL A 118 -10.04 45.85 -0.33
CA VAL A 118 -9.89 47.17 -0.97
C VAL A 118 -10.73 48.13 -0.12
N ASN A 119 -10.03 49.09 0.49
CA ASN A 119 -10.60 50.22 1.23
C ASN A 119 -11.49 51.08 0.34
#